data_AF-Q16ER4-F1
#
_entry.id   AF-Q16ER4-F1
#
_cell.length_a   1.000
_cell.length_b   1.000
_cell.length_c   1.000
_cell.angle_alpha   90.00
_cell.angle_beta   90.00
_cell.angle_gamma   90.00
#
_symmetry.space_group_name_H-M   'P 1'
#
loop_
_entity.id
_entity.type
_entity.pdbx_description
1 polymer ?
#
loop_
_entity_poly.entity_id
_entity_poly.type
_entity_poly.pdbx_seq_one_letter_code
_entity_poly.pdbx_strand_id
1 'polypeptide(L)'
;MVPFKSFEAMITIFENYLQRLSIENKLRILRLHPDLAGKLLDTHQLTEESSLEQASAGLDKLTPQDKKRLTMLNKEYKEKFGFPFVVCVREASKFEAILAGVTERINNNPEQEIEIGIGEVKKICRLRILELVNKL
;
A
#
# COMPACT_ATOMS: atom_id res chain seq x y z
N MET A 1 4.14 -23.88 -17.71
CA MET A 1 3.11 -22.88 -17.35
C MET A 1 1.80 -23.32 -17.98
N VAL A 2 0.72 -23.37 -17.20
CA VAL A 2 -0.64 -23.54 -17.76
C VAL A 2 -1.23 -22.15 -18.05
N PRO A 3 -2.02 -21.97 -19.12
CA PRO A 3 -2.63 -20.69 -19.42
C PRO A 3 -3.69 -20.31 -18.37
N PHE A 4 -3.79 -19.03 -18.03
CA PHE A 4 -4.89 -18.50 -17.24
C PHE A 4 -6.17 -18.45 -18.10
N LYS A 5 -7.32 -18.79 -17.49
CA LYS A 5 -8.63 -18.80 -18.20
C LYS A 5 -9.14 -17.40 -18.55
N SER A 6 -8.81 -16.40 -17.74
CA SER A 6 -9.13 -14.98 -17.93
C SER A 6 -8.22 -14.12 -17.04
N PHE A 7 -8.19 -12.80 -17.28
CA PHE A 7 -7.49 -11.86 -16.40
C PHE A 7 -8.06 -11.87 -14.98
N GLU A 8 -9.38 -11.97 -14.86
CA GLU A 8 -10.03 -12.10 -13.55
C GLU A 8 -9.58 -13.36 -12.82
N ALA A 9 -9.51 -14.51 -13.52
CA ALA A 9 -9.02 -15.75 -12.92
C ALA A 9 -7.56 -15.63 -12.45
N MET A 10 -6.71 -14.94 -13.21
CA MET A 10 -5.32 -14.66 -12.82
C MET A 10 -5.24 -13.81 -11.55
N ILE A 11 -6.02 -12.72 -11.48
CA ILE A 11 -6.07 -11.83 -10.31
C ILE A 11 -6.56 -12.61 -9.07
N THR A 12 -7.64 -13.37 -9.20
CA THR A 12 -8.18 -14.19 -8.10
C THR A 12 -7.16 -15.22 -7.60
N ILE A 13 -6.39 -15.85 -8.50
CA ILE A 13 -5.33 -16.79 -8.09
C ILE A 13 -4.26 -16.06 -7.28
N PHE A 14 -3.85 -14.86 -7.69
CA PHE A 14 -2.85 -14.05 -7.01
C PHE A 14 -3.33 -13.58 -5.62
N GLU A 15 -4.57 -13.09 -5.53
CA GLU A 15 -5.20 -12.68 -4.27
C GLU A 15 -5.29 -13.85 -3.28
N ASN A 16 -5.66 -15.04 -3.77
CA ASN A 16 -5.71 -16.27 -2.97
C ASN A 16 -4.33 -16.77 -2.54
N TYR A 17 -3.30 -16.56 -3.37
CA TYR A 17 -1.92 -16.86 -3.00
C TYR A 17 -1.50 -15.98 -1.81
N LEU A 18 -1.68 -14.66 -1.91
CA LEU A 18 -1.36 -13.72 -0.83
C LEU A 18 -2.13 -14.01 0.47
N GLN A 19 -3.40 -14.42 0.38
CA GLN A 19 -4.19 -14.76 1.57
C GLN A 19 -3.64 -15.95 2.35
N ARG A 20 -3.11 -16.96 1.64
CA ARG A 20 -2.65 -18.23 2.21
C ARG A 20 -1.21 -18.21 2.72
N LEU A 21 -0.50 -17.10 2.52
CA LEU A 21 0.85 -16.95 3.05
C LEU A 21 0.84 -17.01 4.59
N SER A 22 1.92 -17.55 5.14
CA SER A 22 2.19 -17.45 6.58
C SER A 22 2.29 -15.98 7.00
N ILE A 23 2.00 -15.70 8.27
CA ILE A 23 2.13 -14.36 8.86
C ILE A 23 3.53 -13.79 8.61
N GLU A 24 4.58 -14.60 8.75
CA GLU A 24 5.96 -14.19 8.47
C GLU A 24 6.13 -13.68 7.02
N ASN A 25 5.61 -14.40 6.03
CA ASN A 25 5.71 -13.99 4.64
C ASN A 25 4.84 -12.76 4.33
N LYS A 26 3.65 -12.65 4.96
CA LYS A 26 2.83 -11.43 4.89
C LYS A 26 3.60 -10.22 5.41
N LEU A 27 4.24 -10.35 6.57
CA LEU A 27 5.08 -9.29 7.16
C LEU A 27 6.27 -8.92 6.26
N ARG A 28 6.93 -9.91 5.63
CA ARG A 28 8.01 -9.65 4.68
C ARG A 28 7.53 -8.80 3.50
N ILE A 29 6.36 -9.11 2.93
CA ILE A 29 5.76 -8.33 1.84
C ILE A 29 5.46 -6.90 2.29
N LEU A 30 4.84 -6.73 3.45
CA LEU A 30 4.50 -5.40 3.97
C LEU A 30 5.75 -4.54 4.20
N ARG A 31 6.83 -5.13 4.73
CA ARG A 31 8.11 -4.42 4.97
C ARG A 31 8.84 -3.99 3.70
N LEU A 32 8.54 -4.60 2.56
CA LEU A 32 9.13 -4.22 1.26
C LEU A 32 8.43 -2.99 0.65
N HIS A 33 7.30 -2.54 1.21
CA HIS A 33 6.63 -1.34 0.73
C HIS A 33 7.39 -0.09 1.19
N PRO A 34 7.52 0.94 0.34
CA PRO A 34 8.08 2.22 0.77
C PRO A 34 7.12 2.94 1.72
N ASP A 35 7.68 3.73 2.64
CA ASP A 35 6.87 4.59 3.51
C ASP A 35 6.13 5.65 2.65
N LEU A 36 4.84 5.87 2.94
CA LEU A 36 4.00 6.86 2.28
C LEU A 36 4.46 8.29 2.61
N ALA A 37 4.59 9.19 1.64
CA ALA A 37 5.16 10.53 1.87
C ALA A 37 6.56 10.49 2.54
N GLY A 38 7.28 9.36 2.44
CA GLY A 38 8.59 9.19 3.06
C GLY A 38 9.72 9.84 2.26
N LYS A 39 10.94 9.77 2.80
CA LYS A 39 12.14 10.37 2.18
C LYS A 39 12.34 9.98 0.71
N LEU A 40 11.86 8.80 0.30
CA LEU A 40 11.98 8.32 -1.07
C LEU A 40 11.16 9.15 -2.08
N LEU A 41 10.07 9.80 -1.66
CA LEU A 41 9.38 10.79 -2.48
C LEU A 41 10.22 12.04 -2.66
N ASP A 42 10.80 12.55 -1.58
CA ASP A 42 11.64 13.76 -1.61
C ASP A 42 12.95 13.54 -2.39
N THR A 43 13.41 12.28 -2.52
CA THR A 43 14.62 11.91 -3.28
C THR A 43 14.34 11.27 -4.64
N HIS A 44 13.07 11.20 -5.11
CA HIS A 44 12.68 10.52 -6.36
C HIS A 44 13.20 9.08 -6.51
N GLN A 45 13.34 8.34 -5.41
CA GLN A 45 13.85 6.96 -5.41
C GLN A 45 12.74 5.90 -5.39
N LEU A 46 11.48 6.32 -5.55
CA LEU A 46 10.37 5.41 -5.75
C LEU A 46 10.43 4.75 -7.13
N THR A 47 9.84 3.56 -7.25
CA THR A 47 9.50 3.00 -8.57
C THR A 47 8.60 3.97 -9.33
N GLU A 48 8.57 3.88 -10.66
CA GLU A 48 7.71 4.73 -11.49
C GLU A 48 6.24 4.55 -11.08
N GLU A 49 5.82 3.30 -10.86
CA GLU A 49 4.46 2.97 -10.40
C GLU A 49 4.16 3.60 -9.04
N SER A 50 5.05 3.46 -8.06
CA SER A 50 4.84 4.05 -6.73
C SER A 50 4.84 5.58 -6.75
N SER A 51 5.59 6.21 -7.66
CA SER A 51 5.59 7.67 -7.83
C SER A 51 4.25 8.15 -8.38
N LEU A 52 3.75 7.52 -9.44
CA LEU A 52 2.46 7.85 -10.06
C LEU A 52 1.30 7.61 -9.09
N GLU A 53 1.34 6.49 -8.37
CA GLU A 53 0.37 6.16 -7.32
C GLU A 53 0.30 7.25 -6.26
N GLN A 54 1.43 7.69 -5.70
CA GLN A 54 1.43 8.69 -4.63
C GLN A 54 1.06 10.10 -5.13
N ALA A 55 1.47 10.48 -6.33
CA ALA A 55 1.04 11.74 -6.96
C ALA A 55 -0.49 11.79 -7.20
N SER A 56 -1.11 10.65 -7.53
CA SER A 56 -2.57 10.58 -7.76
C SER A 56 -3.40 10.94 -6.52
N ALA A 57 -2.84 10.76 -5.31
CA ALA A 57 -3.47 11.13 -4.04
C ALA A 57 -3.04 12.52 -3.53
N GLY A 58 -2.32 13.29 -4.34
CA GLY A 58 -1.85 14.64 -3.98
C GLY A 58 -0.74 14.68 -2.93
N LEU A 59 -0.03 13.56 -2.71
CA LEU A 59 1.04 13.48 -1.71
C LEU A 59 2.28 14.31 -2.09
N ASP A 60 2.42 14.62 -3.37
CA ASP A 60 3.42 15.53 -3.93
C ASP A 60 3.16 17.01 -3.58
N LYS A 61 1.91 17.35 -3.19
CA LYS A 61 1.44 18.72 -2.93
C LYS A 61 1.13 19.00 -1.46
N LEU A 62 1.55 18.12 -0.56
CA LEU A 62 1.30 18.29 0.87
C LEU A 62 1.95 19.55 1.43
N THR A 63 1.22 20.23 2.31
CA THR A 63 1.79 21.31 3.12
C THR A 63 2.88 20.76 4.04
N PRO A 64 3.86 21.57 4.47
CA PRO A 64 4.86 21.13 5.44
C PRO A 64 4.25 20.57 6.74
N GLN A 65 3.11 21.12 7.17
CA GLN A 65 2.39 20.66 8.35
C GLN A 65 1.79 19.27 8.14
N ASP A 66 1.18 19.03 6.98
CA ASP A 66 0.62 17.73 6.61
C ASP A 66 1.70 16.65 6.45
N LYS A 67 2.81 16.99 5.79
CA LYS A 67 3.99 16.10 5.69
C LYS A 67 4.49 15.71 7.08
N LYS A 68 4.62 16.69 8.00
CA LYS A 68 5.06 16.43 9.38
C LYS A 68 4.09 15.52 10.12
N ARG A 69 2.78 15.74 9.98
CA ARG A 69 1.74 14.91 10.61
C ARG A 69 1.79 13.47 10.10
N LEU A 70 1.82 13.27 8.79
CA LEU A 70 1.89 11.94 8.20
C LEU A 70 3.21 11.23 8.57
N THR A 71 4.33 11.96 8.62
CA THR A 71 5.62 11.40 9.06
C THR A 71 5.57 10.89 10.50
N MET A 72 4.96 11.64 11.43
CA MET A 72 4.79 11.20 12.82
C MET A 72 3.91 9.95 12.90
N LEU A 73 2.77 9.95 12.21
CA LEU A 73 1.85 8.80 12.18
C LEU A 73 2.51 7.55 11.59
N ASN A 74 3.27 7.68 10.50
CA ASN A 74 4.02 6.56 9.91
C ASN A 74 5.07 6.00 10.87
N LYS A 75 5.76 6.87 11.62
CA LYS A 75 6.74 6.45 12.62
C LYS A 75 6.07 5.64 13.73
N GLU A 76 5.02 6.18 14.35
CA GLU A 76 4.26 5.50 15.41
C GLU A 76 3.67 4.17 14.93
N TYR A 77 3.10 4.17 13.73
CA TYR A 77 2.55 2.96 13.10
C TYR A 77 3.63 1.88 12.92
N LYS A 78 4.81 2.25 12.41
CA LYS A 78 5.93 1.33 12.18
C LYS A 78 6.53 0.82 13.48
N GLU A 79 6.61 1.66 14.51
CA GLU A 79 7.02 1.25 15.86
C GLU A 79 6.05 0.24 16.46
N LYS A 80 4.73 0.43 16.28
CA LYS A 80 3.70 -0.48 16.79
C LYS A 80 3.65 -1.81 16.06
N PHE A 81 3.64 -1.80 14.72
CA PHE A 81 3.35 -2.99 13.93
C PHE A 81 4.59 -3.64 13.29
N GLY A 82 5.72 -2.93 13.24
CA GLY A 82 6.96 -3.44 12.65
C GLY A 82 6.95 -3.52 11.11
N PHE A 83 6.03 -2.79 10.46
CA PHE A 83 5.96 -2.60 9.01
C PHE A 83 5.34 -1.22 8.66
N PRO A 84 5.58 -0.69 7.44
CA PRO A 84 5.02 0.58 6.99
C PRO A 84 3.50 0.60 6.90
N PHE A 85 2.88 1.77 7.02
CA PHE A 85 1.46 1.93 6.69
C PHE A 85 1.24 1.72 5.19
N VAL A 86 0.59 0.61 4.82
CA VAL A 86 0.26 0.28 3.44
C VAL A 86 -1.21 0.60 3.17
N VAL A 87 -1.45 1.36 2.10
CA VAL A 87 -2.78 1.72 1.60
C VAL A 87 -2.77 1.82 0.08
N CYS A 88 -3.84 1.38 -0.57
CA CYS A 88 -4.07 1.59 -2.00
C CYS A 88 -4.45 3.06 -2.23
N VAL A 89 -3.44 3.91 -2.44
CA VAL A 89 -3.61 5.37 -2.62
C VAL A 89 -4.56 5.73 -3.76
N ARG A 90 -4.60 4.93 -4.83
CA ARG A 90 -5.50 5.10 -5.97
C ARG A 90 -6.98 4.95 -5.58
N GLU A 91 -7.28 4.09 -4.61
CA GLU A 91 -8.65 3.93 -4.07
C GLU A 91 -8.94 4.96 -2.97
N ALA A 92 -7.97 5.28 -2.12
CA ALA A 92 -8.14 6.29 -1.08
C ALA A 92 -8.43 7.68 -1.68
N SER A 93 -7.93 7.96 -2.88
CA SER A 93 -8.21 9.11 -3.75
C SER A 93 -7.82 10.50 -3.23
N LYS A 94 -7.75 10.71 -1.91
CA LYS A 94 -7.41 11.97 -1.26
C LYS A 94 -6.57 11.77 -0.01
N PHE A 95 -5.74 12.77 0.31
CA PHE A 95 -4.88 12.76 1.48
C PHE A 95 -5.65 12.66 2.80
N GLU A 96 -6.82 13.30 2.92
CA GLU A 96 -7.63 13.25 4.14
C GLU A 96 -8.12 11.84 4.45
N ALA A 97 -8.44 11.06 3.41
CA ALA A 97 -8.85 9.66 3.57
C ALA A 97 -7.68 8.79 4.04
N ILE A 98 -6.47 9.07 3.55
CA ILE A 98 -5.24 8.41 3.98
C ILE A 98 -4.95 8.73 5.46
N LEU A 99 -5.05 10.01 5.85
CA LEU A 99 -4.86 10.43 7.24
C LEU A 99 -5.88 9.81 8.18
N ALA A 100 -7.16 9.77 7.78
CA ALA A 100 -8.20 9.09 8.54
C ALA A 100 -7.88 7.59 8.68
N GLY A 101 -7.48 6.95 7.58
CA GLY A 101 -7.14 5.53 7.56
C GLY A 101 -5.99 5.16 8.49
N VAL A 102 -4.88 5.90 8.49
CA VAL A 102 -3.77 5.62 9.42
C VAL A 102 -4.15 5.91 10.87
N THR A 103 -4.95 6.96 11.12
CA THR A 103 -5.41 7.34 12.47
C THR A 103 -6.38 6.31 13.05
N GLU A 104 -7.22 5.70 12.23
CA GLU A 104 -8.11 4.62 12.65
C GLU A 104 -7.32 3.33 12.89
N ARG A 105 -6.55 2.91 11.88
CA ARG A 105 -5.84 1.62 11.86
C ARG A 105 -4.75 1.51 12.90
N ILE A 106 -4.17 2.63 13.36
CA ILE A 106 -3.19 2.59 14.45
C ILE A 106 -3.77 2.01 15.75
N ASN A 107 -5.08 1.97 15.93
CA ASN A 107 -5.73 1.41 17.11
C ASN A 107 -5.98 -0.11 17.02
N ASN A 108 -5.74 -0.72 15.86
CA ASN A 108 -5.95 -2.16 15.68
C ASN A 108 -4.95 -2.99 16.49
N ASN A 109 -5.31 -4.27 16.71
CA ASN A 109 -4.35 -5.28 17.14
C ASN A 109 -3.44 -5.71 15.96
N PRO A 110 -2.23 -6.24 16.23
CA PRO A 110 -1.28 -6.58 15.17
C PRO A 110 -1.81 -7.61 14.16
N GLU A 111 -2.55 -8.63 14.59
CA GLU A 111 -3.05 -9.70 13.73
C GLU A 111 -4.05 -9.17 12.71
N GLN A 112 -5.00 -8.34 13.17
CA GLN A 112 -5.97 -7.66 12.32
C GLN A 112 -5.26 -6.75 11.31
N GLU A 113 -4.24 -6.01 11.76
CA GLU A 113 -3.58 -5.03 10.91
C GLU A 113 -2.74 -5.68 9.79
N ILE A 114 -2.17 -6.85 10.04
CA ILE A 114 -1.51 -7.65 9.00
C ILE A 114 -2.51 -8.04 7.90
N GLU A 115 -3.71 -8.51 8.27
CA GLU A 115 -4.73 -8.88 7.29
C GLU A 115 -5.23 -7.67 6.50
N ILE A 116 -5.45 -6.52 7.16
CA ILE A 116 -5.83 -5.27 6.48
C ILE A 116 -4.73 -4.82 5.53
N GLY A 117 -3.46 -4.80 5.98
CA GLY A 117 -2.32 -4.43 5.14
C GLY A 117 -2.21 -5.31 3.89
N ILE A 118 -2.40 -6.62 4.03
CA ILE A 118 -2.39 -7.54 2.88
C ILE A 118 -3.60 -7.33 1.97
N GLY A 119 -4.76 -6.96 2.51
CA GLY A 119 -5.90 -6.51 1.72
C GLY A 119 -5.56 -5.31 0.83
N GLU A 120 -4.82 -4.33 1.37
CA GLU A 120 -4.35 -3.17 0.60
C GLU A 120 -3.32 -3.55 -0.47
N VAL A 121 -2.40 -4.47 -0.17
CA VAL A 121 -1.46 -5.01 -1.18
C VAL A 121 -2.20 -5.67 -2.34
N LYS A 122 -3.25 -6.45 -2.07
CA LYS A 122 -4.05 -7.09 -3.12
C LYS A 122 -4.67 -6.07 -4.06
N LYS A 123 -5.23 -4.98 -3.52
CA LYS A 123 -5.80 -3.88 -4.31
C LYS A 123 -4.74 -3.22 -5.20
N ILE A 124 -3.56 -2.93 -4.65
CA ILE A 124 -2.42 -2.38 -5.41
C ILE A 124 -2.03 -3.33 -6.55
N CYS A 125 -1.84 -4.62 -6.24
CA CYS A 125 -1.51 -5.63 -7.25
C CYS A 125 -2.57 -5.72 -8.36
N ARG A 126 -3.87 -5.72 -7.99
CA ARG A 126 -4.98 -5.76 -8.94
C ARG A 126 -4.93 -4.59 -9.91
N LEU A 127 -4.78 -3.36 -9.40
CA LEU A 127 -4.72 -2.16 -10.24
C LEU A 127 -3.50 -2.17 -11.16
N ARG A 128 -2.33 -2.61 -10.67
CA ARG A 128 -1.13 -2.75 -11.49
C ARG A 128 -1.29 -3.78 -12.60
N ILE A 129 -1.89 -4.94 -12.31
CA ILE A 129 -2.19 -5.96 -13.32
C ILE A 129 -3.14 -5.39 -14.39
N LEU A 130 -4.23 -4.74 -13.98
CA LEU A 130 -5.18 -4.13 -14.91
C LEU A 130 -4.52 -3.07 -15.80
N GLU A 131 -3.60 -2.29 -15.25
CA GLU A 131 -2.85 -1.29 -16.01
C GLU A 131 -1.91 -1.93 -17.05
N LEU A 132 -1.20 -3.00 -16.68
CA LEU A 132 -0.35 -3.73 -17.63
C LEU A 132 -1.16 -4.36 -18.76
N VAL A 133 -2.35 -4.88 -18.44
CA VAL A 133 -3.24 -5.51 -19.42
C VAL A 133 -3.89 -4.48 -20.33
N ASN A 134 -4.36 -3.35 -19.81
CA ASN A 134 -5.00 -2.31 -20.62
C ASN A 134 -4.00 -1.54 -21.49
N LYS A 135 -2.69 -1.66 -21.23
CA LYS A 135 -1.61 -1.14 -22.09
C LYS A 135 -1.29 -2.08 -23.27
N LEU A 136 -1.80 -3.31 -23.28
CA LEU A 136 -1.74 -4.25 -24.42
C LEU A 136 -2.92 -4.03 -25.37
#